data_AF-A0A822J1K1-F1
#
_entry.id   AF-A0A822J1K1-F1
#
_cell.length_a   1.000
_cell.length_b   1.000
_cell.length_c   1.000
_cell.angle_alpha   90.00
_cell.angle_beta   90.00
_cell.angle_gamma   90.00
#
_symmetry.space_group_name_H-M   'P 1'
#
loop_
_entity.id
_entity.type
_entity.pdbx_description
1 polymer ?
#
loop_
_entity_poly.entity_id
_entity_poly.type
_entity_poly.pdbx_seq_one_letter_code
_entity_poly.pdbx_strand_id
1 'polypeptide(L)' 'MDIKQIKDCIKADKYEMSQHALERALERDIWKEDIEHAIIHGEIIEEI' A
#
# COMPACT_ATOMS: atom_id res chain seq x y z
N MET A 1 3.19 10.16 -12.52
CA MET A 1 2.07 9.25 -12.24
C MET A 1 1.09 10.02 -11.38
N ASP A 2 -0.15 10.16 -11.84
CA ASP A 2 -1.19 10.87 -11.08
C ASP A 2 -1.75 9.95 -9.98
N ILE A 3 -2.09 10.50 -8.81
CA ILE A 3 -2.62 9.73 -7.68
C ILE A 3 -3.90 8.98 -8.04
N LYS A 4 -4.69 9.52 -8.96
CA LYS A 4 -5.86 8.83 -9.50
C LYS A 4 -5.49 7.52 -10.19
N GLN A 5 -4.42 7.53 -10.99
CA GLN A 5 -3.92 6.33 -11.67
C GLN A 5 -3.40 5.30 -10.67
N ILE A 6 -2.79 5.74 -9.56
CA ILE A 6 -2.34 4.84 -8.49
C ILE A 6 -3.54 4.12 -7.87
N LYS A 7 -4.58 4.88 -7.51
CA LYS A 7 -5.82 4.31 -6.94
C LYS A 7 -6.51 3.35 -7.91
N ASP A 8 -6.51 3.67 -9.21
CA ASP A 8 -7.09 2.81 -10.23
C ASP A 8 -6.29 1.50 -10.41
N CYS A 9 -4.96 1.55 -10.32
CA CYS A 9 -4.11 0.35 -10.35
C CYS A 9 -4.35 -0.57 -9.14
N ILE A 10 -4.47 -0.01 -7.93
CA ILE A 10 -4.75 -0.78 -6.72
C ILE A 10 -6.11 -1.47 -6.81
N LYS A 11 -7.16 -0.74 -7.20
CA LYS A 11 -8.51 -1.30 -7.38
C LYS A 11 -8.59 -2.39 -8.44
N ALA A 12 -7.69 -2.37 -9.41
CA ALA A 12 -7.61 -3.37 -10.48
C ALA A 12 -6.69 -4.55 -10.12
N ASP A 13 -6.10 -4.57 -8.92
CA ASP A 13 -5.04 -5.51 -8.51
C ASP A 13 -3.87 -5.55 -9.51
N LYS A 14 -3.56 -4.38 -10.08
CA LYS A 14 -2.50 -4.18 -11.09
C LYS A 14 -1.27 -3.52 -10.47
N TYR A 15 -0.75 -4.13 -9.42
CA TYR A 15 0.52 -3.72 -8.83
C TYR A 15 1.22 -4.90 -8.19
N GLU A 16 2.53 -4.79 -8.05
CA GLU A 16 3.36 -5.78 -7.37
C GLU A 16 4.24 -5.08 -6.34
N MET A 17 4.45 -5.73 -5.20
CA MET A 17 5.39 -5.25 -4.20
C MET A 17 6.77 -5.82 -4.49
N SER A 18 7.79 -4.98 -4.41
CA SER A 18 9.17 -5.47 -4.45
C SER A 18 9.47 -6.29 -3.19
N GLN A 19 10.45 -7.19 -3.27
CA GLN A 19 10.90 -7.98 -2.12
C GLN A 19 11.25 -7.08 -0.92
N HIS A 20 11.96 -5.98 -1.16
CA HIS A 20 12.31 -5.02 -0.11
C HIS A 20 11.08 -4.37 0.55
N ALA A 21 10.04 -4.04 -0.23
CA ALA A 21 8.81 -3.50 0.32
C ALA A 21 8.06 -4.55 1.14
N LEU A 22 8.08 -5.81 0.71
CA LEU A 22 7.46 -6.93 1.41
C LEU A 22 8.17 -7.21 2.74
N GLU A 23 9.50 -7.23 2.75
CA GLU A 23 10.32 -7.40 3.97
C GLU A 23 9.99 -6.31 5.00
N ARG A 24 9.93 -5.05 4.58
CA ARG A 24 9.58 -3.93 5.48
C ARG A 24 8.14 -3.96 5.97
N ALA A 25 7.21 -4.45 5.14
CA ALA A 25 5.82 -4.62 5.54
C ALA A 25 5.72 -5.69 6.64
N LEU A 26 6.43 -6.81 6.48
CA LEU A 26 6.51 -7.88 7.49
C LEU A 26 7.18 -7.42 8.79
N GLU A 27 8.28 -6.66 8.72
CA GLU A 27 8.96 -6.14 9.92
C GLU A 27 8.07 -5.21 10.76
N ARG A 28 7.07 -4.58 10.14
CA ARG A 28 6.18 -3.59 10.76
C ARG A 28 4.76 -4.10 10.99
N ASP A 29 4.52 -5.39 10.74
CA ASP A 29 3.20 -6.00 10.81
C ASP A 29 2.13 -5.25 9.98
N ILE A 30 2.54 -4.72 8.82
CA ILE A 30 1.67 -4.02 7.87
C ILE A 30 1.19 -4.99 6.81
N TRP A 31 -0.13 -5.16 6.68
CA TRP A 31 -0.71 -6.04 5.69
C TRP A 31 -0.98 -5.32 4.37
N LYS A 32 -1.14 -6.10 3.29
CA LYS A 32 -1.43 -5.57 1.94
C LYS A 32 -2.68 -4.69 1.99
N GLU A 33 -3.71 -5.15 2.68
CA GLU A 33 -4.99 -4.47 2.85
C GLU A 33 -4.83 -3.10 3.52
N ASP A 34 -3.97 -2.98 4.53
CA ASP A 34 -3.72 -1.72 5.24
C ASP A 34 -3.08 -0.69 4.32
N ILE A 35 -2.13 -1.13 3.49
CA ILE A 35 -1.47 -0.29 2.49
C ILE A 35 -2.47 0.20 1.44
N GLU A 36 -3.31 -0.70 0.93
CA GLU A 36 -4.36 -0.36 -0.04
C GLU A 36 -5.34 0.65 0.56
N HIS A 37 -5.77 0.42 1.80
CA HIS A 37 -6.67 1.30 2.53
C HIS A 37 -6.06 2.68 2.71
N ALA A 38 -4.83 2.76 3.21
CA ALA A 38 -4.10 4.01 3.40
C ALA A 38 -3.98 4.80 2.08
N ILE A 39 -3.66 4.16 0.96
CA ILE A 39 -3.53 4.83 -0.34
C ILE A 39 -4.89 5.28 -0.89
N ILE A 40 -5.95 4.50 -0.72
CA ILE A 40 -7.29 4.83 -1.20
C ILE A 40 -7.89 5.99 -0.38
N HIS A 41 -7.78 5.93 0.94
CA HIS A 41 -8.43 6.85 1.87
C HIS A 41 -7.57 8.04 2.29
N GLY A 42 -6.25 7.97 2.06
CA GLY A 42 -5.30 9.04 2.43
C GLY A 42 -4.96 9.03 3.92
N GLU A 43 -5.04 7.89 4.58
CA GLU A 43 -4.76 7.73 6.00
C GLU A 43 -3.28 7.42 6.23
N ILE A 44 -2.73 7.96 7.33
CA ILE A 44 -1.35 7.69 7.75
C ILE A 44 -1.40 6.58 8.80
N ILE A 45 -0.70 5.48 8.52
CA ILE A 45 -0.47 4.41 9.50
C ILE A 45 0.79 4.80 10.27
N GLU A 46 0.64 5.17 11.53
CA GLU A 46 1.73 5.54 12.43
C GLU A 46 1.85 4.46 13.52
N GLU A 47 3.05 3.90 13.71
CA GLU A 47 3.35 3.02 14.85
C GLU A 47 3.45 3.88 16.11
N ILE A 48 2.63 3.57 17.13
CA ILE A 48 2.64 4.23 18.45
C ILE A 48 3.71 3.60 19.34
#